data_AF-A0A7S3S2F8-F1
#
_entry.id   AF-A0A7S3S2F8-F1
#
_cell.length_a   1.000
_cell.length_b   1.000
_cell.length_c   1.000
_cell.angle_alpha   90.00
_cell.angle_beta   90.00
_cell.angle_gamma   90.00
#
_symmetry.space_group_name_H-M   'P 1'
#
loop_
_entity.id
_entity.type
_entity.pdbx_description
1 polymer ?
#
loop_
_entity_poly.entity_id
_entity_poly.type
_entity_poly.pdbx_seq_one_letter_code
_entity_poly.pdbx_strand_id
1 'polypeptide(L)'
;MHLLSEKITLQGLIDLGCLNGDVEEMLGGRVGFIFQPHGLGHLIGLDVHDVGGYLKKDPERILKPGLKNLRTARCLKEGMCLTVEPGLYFRDFLLEGRLDSLGIDLKYLNLEKIREYQQ
;
A
#
# COMPACT_ATOMS: atom_id res chain seq x y z
N MET A 1 -7.17 8.29 -1.99
CA MET A 1 -7.71 7.06 -1.37
C MET A 1 -6.64 6.05 -0.99
N HIS A 2 -5.82 5.52 -1.92
CA HIS A 2 -4.80 4.51 -1.56
C HIS A 2 -3.83 4.98 -0.47
N LEU A 3 -3.26 6.18 -0.59
CA LEU A 3 -2.38 6.76 0.44
C LEU A 3 -3.08 6.99 1.79
N LEU A 4 -4.41 7.24 1.78
CA LEU A 4 -5.19 7.36 3.01
C LEU A 4 -5.32 6.00 3.72
N SER A 5 -5.52 4.92 2.95
CA SER A 5 -5.51 3.56 3.49
C SER A 5 -4.17 3.25 4.16
N GLU A 6 -3.05 3.54 3.45
CA GLU A 6 -1.71 3.35 4.02
C GLU A 6 -1.50 4.20 5.27
N LYS A 7 -1.95 5.47 5.28
CA LYS A 7 -1.84 6.35 6.45
C LYS A 7 -2.56 5.78 7.67
N ILE A 8 -3.78 5.27 7.51
CA ILE A 8 -4.55 4.65 8.59
C ILE A 8 -3.86 3.37 9.08
N THR A 9 -3.38 2.54 8.16
CA THR A 9 -2.62 1.33 8.51
C THR A 9 -1.35 1.65 9.30
N LEU A 10 -0.57 2.64 8.86
CA LEU A 10 0.65 3.07 9.55
C LEU A 10 0.34 3.59 10.96
N GLN A 11 -0.70 4.41 11.12
CA GLN A 11 -1.11 4.89 12.44
C GLN A 11 -1.52 3.74 13.36
N GLY A 12 -2.36 2.82 12.88
CA GLY A 12 -2.78 1.66 13.67
C GLY A 12 -1.61 0.76 14.08
N LEU A 13 -0.60 0.61 13.21
CA LEU A 13 0.62 -0.13 13.53
C LEU A 13 1.52 0.58 14.55
N ILE A 14 1.52 1.92 14.59
CA ILE A 14 2.14 2.68 15.69
C ILE A 14 1.40 2.39 16.99
N ASP A 15 0.07 2.47 16.98
CA ASP A 15 -0.75 2.27 18.17
C ASP A 15 -0.58 0.84 18.75
N LEU A 16 -0.31 -0.15 17.90
CA LEU A 16 0.01 -1.53 18.28
C LEU A 16 1.48 -1.76 18.69
N GLY A 17 2.33 -0.75 18.57
CA GLY A 17 3.77 -0.84 18.86
C GLY A 17 4.61 -1.58 17.81
N CYS A 18 4.02 -1.90 16.65
CA CYS A 18 4.71 -2.54 15.52
C CYS A 18 5.59 -1.54 14.76
N LEU A 19 5.21 -0.26 14.76
CA LEU A 19 5.96 0.83 14.14
C LEU A 19 6.25 1.95 15.14
N ASN A 20 7.26 2.75 14.84
CA ASN A 20 7.59 3.98 15.56
C ASN A 20 7.97 5.10 14.56
N GLY A 21 7.83 6.37 14.96
CA GLY A 21 8.19 7.53 14.14
C GLY A 21 6.98 8.29 13.57
N ASP A 22 7.24 9.18 12.61
CA ASP A 22 6.22 10.03 11.98
C ASP A 22 5.54 9.33 10.79
N VAL A 23 4.21 9.44 10.72
CA VAL A 23 3.40 8.77 9.70
C VAL A 23 3.64 9.36 8.30
N GLU A 24 3.84 10.67 8.17
CA GLU A 24 4.07 11.31 6.87
C GLU A 24 5.47 10.98 6.34
N GLU A 25 6.48 10.93 7.21
CA GLU A 25 7.82 10.43 6.86
C GLU A 25 7.78 8.98 6.35
N MET A 26 7.08 8.09 7.08
CA MET A 26 6.90 6.71 6.67
C MET A 26 6.12 6.56 5.35
N LEU A 27 5.10 7.38 5.13
CA LEU A 27 4.32 7.39 3.89
C LEU A 27 5.17 7.85 2.70
N GLY A 28 6.00 8.87 2.90
CA GLY A 28 6.98 9.36 1.92
C GLY A 28 8.07 8.35 1.60
N GLY A 29 8.59 7.67 2.63
CA GLY A 29 9.55 6.56 2.55
C GLY A 29 8.96 5.23 2.10
N ARG A 30 7.65 5.18 1.80
CA ARG A 30 6.91 4.01 1.30
C ARG A 30 6.90 2.81 2.25
N VAL A 31 7.01 3.01 3.57
CA VAL A 31 6.90 1.95 4.58
C VAL A 31 5.56 1.20 4.48
N GLY A 32 4.47 1.90 4.13
CA GLY A 32 3.15 1.29 3.92
C GLY A 32 3.13 0.13 2.91
N PHE A 33 4.03 0.13 1.92
CA PHE A 33 4.15 -0.96 0.93
C PHE A 33 4.51 -2.32 1.56
N ILE A 34 5.24 -2.30 2.67
CA ILE A 34 5.61 -3.52 3.40
C ILE A 34 4.34 -4.28 3.82
N PHE A 35 3.33 -3.53 4.27
CA PHE A 35 2.11 -4.07 4.86
C PHE A 35 0.95 -4.17 3.86
N GLN A 36 0.88 -3.28 2.88
CA GLN A 36 -0.12 -3.29 1.80
C GLN A 36 0.58 -3.27 0.43
N PRO A 37 0.99 -4.43 -0.12
CA PRO A 37 1.76 -4.50 -1.36
C PRO A 37 0.98 -4.15 -2.62
N HIS A 38 -0.33 -4.35 -2.59
CA HIS A 38 -1.21 -4.23 -3.75
C HIS A 38 -1.90 -2.86 -3.78
N GLY A 39 -2.56 -2.56 -4.90
CA GLY A 39 -3.43 -1.38 -4.99
C GLY A 39 -4.61 -1.49 -4.03
N LEU A 40 -5.19 -0.34 -3.64
CA LEU A 40 -6.37 -0.30 -2.74
C LEU A 40 -7.63 -0.93 -3.36
N GLY A 41 -7.66 -1.05 -4.68
CA GLY A 41 -8.81 -1.54 -5.42
C GLY A 41 -8.68 -1.23 -6.89
N HIS A 42 -9.75 -1.51 -7.61
CA HIS A 42 -9.79 -1.42 -9.06
C HIS A 42 -11.20 -1.22 -9.59
N LEU A 43 -11.30 -0.84 -10.86
CA LEU A 43 -12.59 -0.84 -11.56
C LEU A 43 -13.12 -2.28 -11.62
N ILE A 44 -14.42 -2.43 -11.42
CA ILE A 44 -15.12 -3.73 -11.53
C ILE A 44 -16.34 -3.57 -12.43
N GLY A 45 -16.54 -4.54 -13.32
CA GLY A 45 -17.58 -4.51 -14.33
C GLY A 45 -17.82 -5.89 -14.91
N LEU A 46 -17.72 -6.02 -16.24
CA LEU A 46 -17.79 -7.32 -16.91
C LEU A 46 -16.59 -8.20 -16.54
N ASP A 47 -15.41 -7.60 -16.44
CA ASP A 47 -14.22 -8.24 -15.88
C ASP A 47 -14.08 -7.89 -14.39
N VAL A 48 -13.52 -8.82 -13.61
CA VAL A 48 -13.18 -8.57 -12.20
C VAL A 48 -12.23 -7.37 -12.12
N HIS A 49 -11.14 -7.39 -12.88
CA HIS A 49 -10.26 -6.24 -13.08
C HIS A 49 -10.66 -5.52 -14.37
N ASP A 50 -11.67 -4.65 -14.29
CA ASP A 50 -12.26 -4.03 -15.48
C ASP A 50 -11.30 -3.09 -16.23
N VAL A 51 -11.57 -2.93 -17.52
CA VAL A 51 -10.72 -2.18 -18.44
C VAL A 51 -10.71 -0.68 -18.17
N GLY A 52 -9.80 0.04 -18.82
CA GLY A 52 -9.80 1.51 -18.81
C GLY A 52 -9.33 2.13 -17.49
N GLY A 53 -8.56 1.40 -16.67
CA GLY A 53 -7.93 1.95 -15.47
C GLY A 53 -6.82 2.98 -15.74
N TYR A 54 -6.20 2.95 -16.93
CA TYR A 54 -5.18 3.88 -17.38
C TYR A 54 -5.45 4.29 -18.85
N LEU A 55 -5.93 5.51 -19.04
CA LEU A 55 -6.17 6.09 -20.36
C LEU A 55 -5.18 7.23 -20.61
N LYS A 56 -4.89 7.56 -21.88
CA LYS A 56 -3.94 8.62 -22.25
C LYS A 56 -4.22 10.01 -21.64
N LYS A 57 -5.48 10.29 -21.28
CA LYS A 57 -5.93 11.57 -20.71
C LYS A 57 -5.98 11.59 -19.18
N ASP A 58 -5.76 10.44 -18.56
CA ASP A 58 -5.80 10.27 -17.11
C ASP A 58 -4.37 10.18 -16.57
N PRO A 59 -4.16 10.36 -15.24
CA PRO A 59 -2.83 10.28 -14.66
C PRO A 59 -2.10 8.98 -15.00
N GLU A 60 -0.81 9.10 -15.25
CA GLU A 60 0.06 7.95 -15.52
C GLU A 60 0.25 7.08 -14.27
N ARG A 61 0.68 5.83 -14.51
CA ARG A 61 1.02 4.91 -13.43
C ARG A 61 2.24 5.40 -12.68
N ILE A 62 2.10 5.61 -11.38
CA ILE A 62 3.21 5.94 -10.48
C ILE A 62 4.08 4.70 -10.29
N LEU A 63 5.38 4.79 -10.59
CA LEU A 63 6.29 3.62 -10.56
C LEU A 63 6.96 3.36 -9.20
N LYS A 64 6.49 4.02 -8.13
CA LYS A 64 6.99 3.82 -6.75
C LYS A 64 6.51 2.47 -6.17
N PRO A 65 7.22 1.89 -5.18
CA PRO A 65 6.76 0.71 -4.44
C PRO A 65 5.32 0.84 -3.94
N GLY A 66 4.53 -0.21 -4.14
CA GLY A 66 3.09 -0.27 -3.87
C GLY A 66 2.24 0.44 -4.92
N LEU A 67 2.54 1.71 -5.19
CA LEU A 67 1.75 2.54 -6.11
C LEU A 67 1.74 2.00 -7.55
N LYS A 68 2.83 1.36 -7.98
CA LYS A 68 2.89 0.70 -9.29
C LYS A 68 1.86 -0.42 -9.48
N ASN A 69 1.32 -0.96 -8.39
CA ASN A 69 0.33 -2.04 -8.40
C ASN A 69 -1.12 -1.53 -8.37
N LEU A 70 -1.34 -0.21 -8.30
CA LEU A 70 -2.68 0.36 -8.49
C LEU A 70 -3.22 -0.02 -9.87
N ARG A 71 -4.48 -0.44 -9.94
CA ARG A 71 -5.09 -0.81 -11.24
C ARG A 71 -5.76 0.37 -11.94
N THR A 72 -5.89 1.51 -11.25
CA THR A 72 -6.30 2.77 -11.85
C THR A 72 -5.69 3.95 -11.10
N ALA A 73 -5.39 5.03 -11.83
CA ALA A 73 -5.05 6.34 -11.28
C ALA A 73 -6.07 7.42 -11.68
N ARG A 74 -7.24 7.02 -12.16
CA ARG A 74 -8.27 7.93 -12.67
C ARG A 74 -8.93 8.69 -11.52
N CYS A 75 -9.29 9.94 -11.78
CA CYS A 75 -10.23 10.65 -10.93
C CYS A 75 -11.60 9.97 -11.01
N LEU A 76 -12.21 9.70 -9.86
CA LEU A 76 -13.52 9.05 -9.79
C LEU A 76 -14.59 9.93 -10.44
N LYS A 77 -15.51 9.28 -11.15
CA LYS A 77 -16.66 9.92 -11.79
C LYS A 77 -17.91 9.14 -11.43
N GLU A 78 -19.05 9.82 -11.49
CA GLU A 78 -20.36 9.20 -11.32
C GLU A 78 -20.51 7.97 -12.26
N GLY A 79 -21.13 6.91 -11.75
CA GLY A 79 -21.32 5.65 -12.48
C GLY A 79 -20.11 4.71 -12.52
N MET A 80 -18.94 5.10 -12.00
CA MET A 80 -17.83 4.15 -11.83
C MET A 80 -18.10 3.19 -10.67
N CYS A 81 -17.90 1.89 -10.91
CA CYS A 81 -17.90 0.87 -9.88
C CYS A 81 -16.46 0.47 -9.54
N LEU A 82 -16.13 0.42 -8.25
CA LEU A 82 -14.80 0.03 -7.77
C LEU A 82 -14.89 -0.98 -6.63
N THR A 83 -13.85 -1.81 -6.52
CA THR A 83 -13.52 -2.51 -5.27
C THR A 83 -12.84 -1.55 -4.29
N VAL A 84 -13.04 -1.80 -2.99
CA VAL A 84 -12.30 -1.16 -1.89
C VAL A 84 -11.80 -2.28 -0.98
N GLU A 85 -10.51 -2.58 -1.10
CA GLU A 85 -9.86 -3.76 -0.52
C GLU A 85 -8.56 -3.36 0.21
N PRO A 86 -8.65 -2.58 1.30
CA PRO A 86 -7.48 -2.37 2.15
C PRO A 86 -7.01 -3.71 2.71
N GLY A 87 -5.69 -3.88 2.81
CA GLY A 87 -5.08 -5.12 3.27
C GLY A 87 -3.88 -4.85 4.17
N LEU A 88 -3.75 -5.66 5.21
CA LEU A 88 -2.63 -5.63 6.15
C LEU A 88 -2.07 -7.05 6.26
N TYR A 89 -0.82 -7.23 5.83
CA TYR A 89 -0.13 -8.51 5.84
C TYR A 89 1.22 -8.38 6.51
N PHE A 90 1.57 -9.36 7.34
CA PHE A 90 2.92 -9.57 7.84
C PHE A 90 3.57 -10.67 7.01
N ARG A 91 4.58 -10.32 6.19
CA ARG A 91 5.16 -11.22 5.19
C ARG A 91 6.66 -11.41 5.40
N ASP A 92 7.06 -12.64 5.69
CA ASP A 92 8.44 -13.01 6.03
C ASP A 92 9.44 -12.57 4.96
N PHE A 93 9.14 -12.86 3.68
CA PHE A 93 10.07 -12.60 2.57
C PHE A 93 10.39 -11.11 2.34
N LEU A 94 9.56 -10.19 2.85
CA LEU A 94 9.90 -8.78 2.83
C LEU A 94 10.81 -8.45 4.01
N LEU A 95 10.52 -8.94 5.20
CA LEU A 95 11.26 -8.61 6.41
C LEU A 95 12.65 -9.27 6.48
N GLU A 96 12.89 -10.36 5.75
CA GLU A 96 14.13 -11.16 5.77
C GLU A 96 15.18 -10.76 4.70
N GLY A 97 15.31 -9.46 4.37
CA GLY A 97 16.47 -8.96 3.62
C GLY A 97 16.29 -8.71 2.12
N ARG A 98 15.05 -8.51 1.64
CA ARG A 98 14.81 -7.97 0.27
C ARG A 98 14.40 -6.50 0.23
N LEU A 99 14.22 -5.85 1.38
CA LEU A 99 13.80 -4.44 1.47
C LEU A 99 14.92 -3.46 1.18
N ASP A 100 16.19 -3.84 1.36
CA ASP A 100 17.35 -2.98 1.07
C ASP A 100 17.35 -2.54 -0.40
N SER A 101 16.93 -3.42 -1.31
CA SER A 101 16.79 -3.10 -2.75
C SER A 101 15.69 -2.10 -3.08
N LEU A 102 14.78 -1.82 -2.14
CA LEU A 102 13.64 -0.93 -2.31
C LEU A 102 13.86 0.45 -1.69
N GLY A 103 14.96 0.66 -0.96
CA GLY A 103 15.27 1.93 -0.30
C GLY A 103 14.29 2.32 0.80
N ILE A 104 13.63 1.33 1.41
CA ILE A 104 12.69 1.56 2.52
C ILE A 104 13.48 1.48 3.83
N ASP A 105 13.40 2.54 4.64
CA ASP A 105 14.12 2.63 5.90
C ASP A 105 13.47 1.73 6.96
N LEU A 106 14.21 0.73 7.44
CA LEU A 106 13.72 -0.26 8.38
C LEU A 106 13.74 0.22 9.83
N LYS A 107 14.32 1.41 10.12
CA LYS A 107 14.40 1.95 11.50
C LYS A 107 13.04 2.10 12.17
N TYR A 108 11.98 2.27 11.38
CA TYR A 108 10.62 2.44 11.88
C TYR A 108 10.01 1.13 12.39
N LEU A 109 10.57 -0.04 12.05
CA LEU A 109 9.97 -1.34 12.34
C LEU A 109 10.43 -1.88 13.70
N ASN A 110 9.47 -2.23 14.54
CA ASN A 110 9.70 -3.09 15.70
C ASN A 110 9.55 -4.55 15.27
N LEU A 111 10.65 -5.16 14.83
CA LEU A 111 10.64 -6.52 14.30
C LEU A 111 10.24 -7.57 15.35
N GLU A 112 10.56 -7.35 16.63
CA GLU A 112 10.14 -8.23 17.71
C GLU A 112 8.60 -8.25 17.82
N LYS A 113 7.98 -7.07 17.88
CA LYS A 113 6.52 -6.95 17.94
C LYS A 113 5.83 -7.47 16.69
N ILE A 114 6.39 -7.20 15.51
CA ILE A 114 5.85 -7.68 14.23
C ILE A 114 5.83 -9.21 14.16
N ARG A 115 6.87 -9.88 14.67
CA ARG A 115 6.96 -11.36 14.67
C ARG A 115 5.85 -12.02 15.50
N GLU A 116 5.26 -11.32 16.46
CA GLU A 116 4.10 -11.84 17.19
C GLU A 116 2.90 -12.12 16.27
N TYR A 117 2.79 -11.42 15.14
CA TYR A 117 1.69 -11.54 14.16
C TYR A 117 2.02 -12.43 12.95
N GLN A 118 3.18 -13.10 12.93
CA GLN A 118 3.62 -13.98 11.84
C GLN A 118 3.44 -15.48 12.14
N GLN A 119 2.61 -15.81 13.14
CA GLN A 119 2.35 -17.20 13.58
C GLN A 119 1.32 -17.92 12.71
#